data_AF-A0A7K3J255-F1
#
_entry.id   AF-A0A7K3J255-F1
#
_cell.length_a   1.000
_cell.length_b   1.000
_cell.length_c   1.000
_cell.angle_alpha   90.00
_cell.angle_beta   90.00
_cell.angle_gamma   90.00
#
_symmetry.space_group_name_H-M   'P 1'
#
loop_
_entity.id
_entity.type
_entity.pdbx_description
1 polymer ?
#
loop_
_entity_poly.entity_id
_entity_poly.type
_entity_poly.pdbx_seq_one_letter_code
_entity_poly.pdbx_strand_id
1 'polypeptide(L)'
;MALNYIWIAFFLIGFVVALGKLILTGNMQIFNDLVNAVFSNAKTGFEISLGLAGALTLWMGLLKVGEKGGVVTMLGKAIGPLFQRLFP
;
A
#
# COMPACT_ATOMS: atom_id res chain seq x y z
N MET A 1 -9.13 2.77 -22.18
CA MET A 1 -9.07 4.25 -22.31
C MET A 1 -9.86 5.00 -21.23
N ALA A 2 -10.67 4.33 -20.39
CA ALA A 2 -11.40 4.97 -19.27
C ALA A 2 -10.49 5.43 -18.11
N LEU A 3 -9.41 4.69 -17.82
CA LEU A 3 -8.51 4.99 -16.69
C LEU A 3 -7.79 6.35 -16.85
N ASN A 4 -7.40 6.71 -18.07
CA ASN A 4 -6.77 8.01 -18.35
C ASN A 4 -7.76 9.16 -18.11
N TYR A 5 -9.04 8.95 -18.46
CA TYR A 5 -10.10 9.93 -18.24
C TYR A 5 -10.40 10.16 -16.76
N ILE A 6 -10.39 9.09 -15.95
CA ILE A 6 -10.58 9.16 -14.49
C ILE A 6 -9.44 9.95 -13.84
N TRP A 7 -8.20 9.68 -14.23
CA TRP A 7 -7.03 10.39 -13.71
C TRP A 7 -7.06 11.89 -14.03
N ILE A 8 -7.39 12.23 -15.29
CA ILE A 8 -7.54 13.63 -15.71
C ILE A 8 -8.69 14.30 -14.93
N ALA A 9 -9.81 13.61 -14.74
CA ALA A 9 -10.94 14.13 -13.98
C ALA A 9 -10.57 14.44 -12.52
N PHE A 10 -9.79 13.59 -11.84
CA PHE A 10 -9.33 13.85 -10.47
C PHE A 10 -8.50 15.13 -10.37
N PHE A 11 -7.56 15.35 -11.28
CA PHE A 11 -6.75 16.56 -11.33
C PHE A 11 -7.58 17.80 -11.67
N LEU A 12 -8.49 17.67 -12.63
CA LEU A 12 -9.31 18.78 -13.12
C LEU A 12 -10.33 19.22 -12.05
N ILE A 13 -10.95 18.28 -11.34
CA ILE A 13 -11.82 18.58 -10.19
C ILE A 13 -11.02 19.24 -9.07
N GLY A 14 -9.82 18.72 -8.74
CA GLY A 14 -8.94 19.33 -7.75
C GLY A 14 -8.57 20.77 -8.10
N PHE A 15 -8.29 21.04 -9.37
CA PHE A 15 -7.98 22.37 -9.89
C PHE A 15 -9.19 23.33 -9.82
N VAL A 16 -10.38 22.86 -10.20
CA VAL A 16 -11.63 23.64 -10.11
C VAL A 16 -11.97 23.97 -8.65
N VAL A 17 -11.79 23.02 -7.73
CA VAL A 17 -12.01 23.25 -6.29
C VAL A 17 -10.99 24.25 -5.71
N ALA A 18 -9.72 24.17 -6.14
CA ALA A 18 -8.68 25.12 -5.73
C ALA A 18 -8.99 26.53 -6.24
N LEU A 19 -9.41 26.68 -7.49
CA LEU A 19 -9.84 27.96 -8.07
C LEU A 19 -11.09 28.51 -7.38
N GLY A 20 -12.11 27.66 -7.16
CA GLY A 20 -13.34 28.06 -6.47
C GLY A 20 -13.07 28.55 -5.05
N LYS A 21 -12.21 27.86 -4.29
CA LYS A 21 -11.79 28.30 -2.96
C LYS A 21 -10.90 29.55 -2.99
N LEU A 22 -10.04 29.71 -3.99
CA LEU A 22 -9.23 30.93 -4.15
C LEU A 22 -10.11 32.16 -4.41
N ILE A 23 -11.15 32.03 -5.23
CA ILE A 23 -12.05 33.14 -5.59
C ILE A 23 -13.02 33.47 -4.44
N LEU A 24 -13.53 32.46 -3.71
CA LEU A 24 -14.50 32.66 -2.62
C LEU A 24 -13.86 33.09 -1.29
N THR A 25 -12.65 32.60 -0.99
CA THR A 25 -12.00 32.83 0.31
C THR A 25 -10.83 33.82 0.22
N GLY A 26 -10.36 34.16 -0.99
CA GLY A 26 -9.23 35.09 -1.21
C GLY A 26 -7.89 34.63 -0.65
N ASN A 27 -7.80 33.38 -0.18
CA ASN A 27 -6.68 32.90 0.60
C ASN A 27 -5.74 32.06 -0.28
N MET A 28 -4.54 32.59 -0.56
CA MET A 28 -3.49 31.89 -1.31
C MET A 28 -2.97 30.63 -0.60
N GLN A 29 -3.30 30.41 0.66
CA GLN A 29 -2.86 29.23 1.42
C GLN A 29 -3.54 27.92 0.98
N ILE A 30 -4.67 27.97 0.27
CA ILE A 30 -5.35 26.76 -0.26
C ILE A 30 -4.43 25.90 -1.13
N PHE A 31 -3.56 26.52 -1.93
CA PHE A 31 -2.60 25.77 -2.74
C PHE A 31 -1.54 25.09 -1.85
N ASN A 32 -1.09 25.78 -0.80
CA ASN A 32 -0.13 25.23 0.15
C ASN A 32 -0.76 24.07 0.95
N ASP A 33 -2.01 24.24 1.41
CA ASP A 33 -2.76 23.22 2.14
C ASP A 33 -3.05 21.99 1.27
N LEU A 34 -3.38 22.18 -0.01
CA LEU A 34 -3.59 21.07 -0.95
C LEU A 34 -2.29 20.27 -1.12
N VAL A 35 -1.17 20.95 -1.35
CA VAL A 35 0.14 20.31 -1.50
C VAL A 35 0.53 19.59 -0.20
N ASN A 36 0.42 20.26 0.95
CA ASN A 36 0.70 19.66 2.25
C ASN A 36 -0.19 18.45 2.55
N ALA A 37 -1.47 18.50 2.19
CA ALA A 37 -2.38 17.37 2.35
C ALA A 37 -1.97 16.18 1.46
N VAL A 38 -1.60 16.42 0.20
CA VAL A 38 -1.11 15.36 -0.70
C VAL A 38 0.16 14.73 -0.15
N PHE A 39 1.13 15.54 0.28
CA PHE A 39 2.39 15.05 0.84
C PHE A 39 2.19 14.33 2.18
N SER A 40 1.30 14.82 3.04
CA SER A 40 0.96 14.17 4.31
C SER A 40 0.34 12.79 4.08
N ASN A 41 -0.64 12.69 3.18
CA ASN A 41 -1.25 11.41 2.81
C ASN A 41 -0.22 10.46 2.19
N ALA A 42 0.67 10.97 1.32
CA ALA A 42 1.74 10.16 0.75
C ALA A 42 2.71 9.63 1.83
N LYS A 43 3.08 10.46 2.83
CA LYS A 43 3.93 10.07 3.96
C LYS A 43 3.27 8.96 4.78
N THR A 44 1.99 9.11 5.13
CA THR A 44 1.25 8.08 5.88
C THR A 44 1.18 6.77 5.11
N GLY A 45 0.83 6.81 3.82
CA GLY A 45 0.79 5.61 2.99
C GLY A 45 2.16 4.93 2.87
N PHE A 46 3.23 5.72 2.76
CA PHE A 46 4.59 5.22 2.70
C PHE A 46 5.05 4.60 4.02
N GLU A 47 4.79 5.25 5.16
CA GLU A 47 5.12 4.73 6.49
C GLU A 47 4.46 3.37 6.76
N ILE A 48 3.18 3.23 6.41
CA ILE A 48 2.45 1.96 6.53
C ILE A 48 3.06 0.90 5.61
N SER A 49 3.31 1.26 4.34
CA SER A 49 3.86 0.34 3.35
C SER A 49 5.25 -0.14 3.73
N LEU A 50 6.09 0.74 4.28
CA LEU A 50 7.45 0.42 4.70
C LEU A 50 7.45 -0.48 5.95
N GLY A 51 6.53 -0.26 6.88
CA GLY A 51 6.30 -1.15 8.02
C GLY A 51 5.91 -2.57 7.58
N LEU A 52 4.91 -2.69 6.69
CA LEU A 52 4.44 -3.99 6.18
C LEU A 52 5.48 -4.68 5.29
N ALA A 53 6.15 -3.94 4.40
CA ALA A 53 7.22 -4.48 3.56
C ALA A 53 8.41 -4.96 4.42
N GLY A 54 8.79 -4.22 5.45
CA GLY A 54 9.82 -4.63 6.41
C GLY A 54 9.46 -5.93 7.12
N ALA A 55 8.23 -6.04 7.65
CA ALA A 55 7.76 -7.25 8.32
C ALA A 55 7.73 -8.46 7.39
N LEU A 56 7.19 -8.30 6.17
CA LEU A 56 7.10 -9.38 5.18
C LEU A 56 8.48 -9.83 4.69
N THR A 57 9.40 -8.90 4.45
CA THR A 57 10.77 -9.23 4.02
C THR A 57 11.54 -9.97 5.11
N LEU A 58 11.36 -9.60 6.38
CA LEU A 58 11.92 -10.33 7.53
C LEU A 58 11.36 -11.75 7.59
N TRP A 59 10.04 -11.90 7.51
CA TRP A 59 9.39 -13.22 7.55
C TRP A 59 9.83 -14.11 6.39
N MET A 60 9.87 -13.57 5.18
CA MET A 60 10.35 -14.27 3.99
C MET A 60 11.84 -14.64 4.10
N GLY A 61 12.66 -13.79 4.70
CA GLY A 61 14.06 -14.07 5.00
C GLY A 61 14.20 -15.26 5.94
N LEU A 62 13.47 -15.26 7.06
CA LEU A 62 13.47 -16.37 8.03
C LEU A 62 12.99 -17.67 7.41
N LEU A 63 11.90 -17.63 6.63
CA LEU A 63 11.39 -18.83 5.93
C LEU A 63 12.40 -19.39 4.94
N LYS A 64 13.10 -18.54 4.17
CA LYS A 64 14.17 -18.98 3.26
C LYS A 64 15.32 -19.66 4.00
N VAL A 65 15.66 -19.19 5.21
CA VAL A 65 16.68 -19.85 6.05
C VAL A 65 16.17 -21.20 6.55
N GLY A 66 14.92 -21.28 7.02
CA GLY A 66 14.29 -22.53 7.43
C GLY A 66 14.11 -23.55 6.29
N GLU A 67 13.89 -23.07 5.07
CA GLU A 67 13.80 -23.89 3.85
C GLU A 67 15.16 -24.48 3.48
N LYS A 68 16.22 -23.64 3.46
CA LYS A 68 17.60 -24.12 3.25
C LYS A 68 18.07 -25.08 4.35
N GLY A 69 17.60 -24.90 5.58
CA GLY A 69 17.86 -25.80 6.71
C GLY A 69 17.04 -27.09 6.70
N GLY A 70 16.14 -27.30 5.73
CA GLY A 70 15.30 -28.50 5.62
C GLY A 70 14.14 -28.59 6.63
N VAL A 71 13.98 -27.58 7.49
CA VAL A 71 12.92 -27.52 8.52
C VAL A 71 11.54 -27.41 7.87
N VAL A 72 11.42 -26.60 6.81
CA VAL A 72 10.17 -26.46 6.04
C VAL A 72 9.78 -27.80 5.39
N THR A 73 10.75 -28.53 4.86
CA THR A 73 10.55 -29.86 4.26
C THR A 73 10.12 -30.90 5.30
N MET A 74 10.69 -30.84 6.51
CA MET A 74 10.33 -31.72 7.62
C MET A 74 8.90 -31.44 8.13
N LEU A 75 8.54 -30.16 8.29
CA LEU A 75 7.17 -29.75 8.63
C LEU A 75 6.16 -30.18 7.56
N GLY A 76 6.51 -30.03 6.27
CA GLY A 76 5.67 -30.49 5.16
C GLY A 76 5.39 -32.00 5.21
N LYS A 77 6.41 -32.81 5.52
CA LYS A 77 6.23 -34.27 5.70
C LYS A 77 5.37 -34.62 6.91
N ALA A 78 5.46 -33.85 8.00
CA ALA A 78 4.65 -34.07 9.19
C ALA A 78 3.18 -33.65 8.99
N ILE A 79 2.93 -32.60 8.20
CA ILE A 79 1.59 -32.07 7.92
C ILE A 79 0.89 -32.84 6.77
N GLY A 80 1.66 -33.45 5.86
CA GLY A 80 1.17 -34.29 4.77
C GLY A 80 0.11 -35.35 5.14
N PRO A 81 0.33 -36.21 6.17
CA PRO A 81 -0.67 -37.20 6.57
C PRO A 81 -1.96 -36.57 7.14
N LEU A 82 -1.88 -35.36 7.68
CA LEU A 82 -3.01 -34.64 8.24
C LEU A 82 -3.90 -34.08 7.13
N PHE A 83 -3.30 -33.54 6.06
CA PHE A 83 -4.02 -33.08 4.87
C PHE A 83 -4.62 -34.23 4.05
N GLN A 84 -3.91 -35.36 3.91
CA GLN A 84 -4.45 -36.55 3.25
C GLN A 84 -5.69 -37.12 3.96
N ARG A 85 -5.82 -36.91 5.27
CA ARG A 85 -6.96 -37.40 6.06
C ARG A 85 -8.12 -36.39 6.11
N LEU A 86 -7.84 -35.10 5.92
CA LEU A 86 -8.84 -34.03 5.92
C LEU A 86 -9.46 -33.79 4.53
N PHE A 87 -8.68 -34.05 3.47
CA PHE A 87 -9.12 -34.01 2.07
C PHE A 87 -8.94 -35.37 1.37
N PRO A 88 -9.72 -36.41 1.74
CA PRO A 88 -9.85 -37.61 0.92
C PRO A 88 -10.64 -37.35 -0.37
#